data_AF-A0A920T6B4-F1
#
_entry.id   AF-A0A920T6B4-F1
#
_cell.length_a   1.000
_cell.length_b   1.000
_cell.length_c   1.000
_cell.angle_alpha   90.00
_cell.angle_beta   90.00
_cell.angle_gamma   90.00
#
_symmetry.space_group_name_H-M   'P 1'
#
loop_
_entity.id
_entity.type
_entity.pdbx_description
1 polymer ?
#
loop_
_entity_poly.entity_id
_entity_poly.type
_entity_poly.pdbx_seq_one_letter_code
_entity_poly.pdbx_strand_id
1 'polypeptide(L)'
;MKFFKYSILIEFIIFQIIWSQSYPPPTNLVTVPSAGTLVRGSFAMQMRVQKNGGLITSLRAGLTDRFQFGLSYGSANLIGDDSLIWYPKPEASIKYRLIDETESFPGMSIGIDTQGHGQFHSADSLMRYDIKAMGMYISTSKNWVTPLGNLGLHLGSNYNFAEINDGDKDINYFFGLDWNSTLNFLLSWSKCGT
;
A
#
# COMPACT_ATOMS: atom_id res chain seq x y z
N MET A 1 36.47 -10.11 4.35
CA MET A 1 35.29 -9.22 4.41
C MET A 1 34.88 -8.59 3.07
N LYS A 2 35.78 -8.36 2.08
CA LYS A 2 35.37 -7.85 0.75
C LYS A 2 34.65 -8.90 -0.12
N PHE A 3 35.09 -10.16 -0.11
CA PHE A 3 34.45 -11.26 -0.85
C PHE A 3 32.99 -11.53 -0.44
N PHE A 4 32.67 -11.39 0.85
CA PHE A 4 31.30 -11.57 1.35
C PHE A 4 30.32 -10.49 0.83
N LYS A 5 30.81 -9.25 0.63
CA LYS A 5 30.02 -8.16 0.04
C LYS A 5 29.72 -8.40 -1.44
N TYR A 6 30.67 -8.97 -2.19
CA TYR A 6 30.44 -9.33 -3.59
C TYR A 6 29.54 -10.56 -3.74
N SER A 7 29.59 -11.53 -2.82
CA SER A 7 28.67 -12.68 -2.82
C SER A 7 27.21 -12.25 -2.69
N ILE A 8 26.90 -11.35 -1.75
CA ILE A 8 25.55 -10.81 -1.57
C ILE A 8 25.09 -10.02 -2.81
N LEU A 9 25.99 -9.24 -3.42
CA LEU A 9 25.69 -8.49 -4.64
C LEU A 9 25.42 -9.42 -5.83
N ILE A 10 26.19 -10.51 -5.94
CA ILE A 10 26.05 -11.54 -6.98
C ILE A 10 24.75 -12.33 -6.78
N GLU A 11 24.41 -12.71 -5.55
CA GLU A 11 23.14 -13.35 -5.21
C GLU A 11 21.96 -12.44 -5.52
N PHE A 12 22.06 -11.14 -5.25
CA PHE A 12 21.04 -10.15 -5.61
C PHE A 12 20.86 -9.99 -7.13
N ILE A 13 21.94 -10.11 -7.90
CA ILE A 13 21.93 -10.08 -9.37
C ILE A 13 21.38 -11.38 -9.95
N ILE A 14 21.76 -12.54 -9.42
CA ILE A 14 21.25 -13.86 -9.85
C ILE A 14 19.75 -13.97 -9.56
N PHE A 15 19.27 -13.37 -8.47
CA PHE A 15 17.84 -13.28 -8.16
C PHE A 15 17.06 -12.51 -9.23
N GLN A 16 17.65 -11.57 -9.98
CA GLN A 16 16.97 -10.85 -11.07
C GLN A 16 16.69 -11.71 -12.32
N ILE A 17 17.29 -12.90 -12.44
CA ILE A 17 17.31 -13.68 -13.71
C ILE A 17 16.15 -14.69 -13.78
N ILE A 18 15.33 -14.81 -12.72
CA ILE A 18 14.24 -15.78 -12.71
C ILE A 18 12.97 -15.16 -13.31
N TRP A 19 12.83 -15.37 -14.63
CA TRP A 19 11.65 -15.26 -15.50
C TRP A 19 10.56 -14.26 -15.06
N SER A 20 10.41 -13.18 -15.82
CA SER A 20 9.33 -12.18 -15.63
C SER A 20 7.95 -12.76 -15.89
N GLN A 21 6.93 -12.22 -15.20
CA GLN A 21 5.54 -12.65 -15.29
C GLN A 21 4.67 -11.67 -16.11
N SER A 22 3.66 -12.19 -16.80
CA SER A 22 2.61 -11.44 -17.54
C SER A 22 1.30 -11.22 -16.75
N TYR A 23 1.29 -11.43 -15.43
CA TYR A 23 0.12 -11.21 -14.57
C TYR A 23 0.18 -9.78 -14.05
N PRO A 24 -0.95 -9.06 -14.00
CA PRO A 24 -0.96 -7.70 -13.48
C PRO A 24 -0.51 -7.71 -12.01
N PRO A 25 0.56 -6.97 -11.65
CA PRO A 25 1.03 -6.95 -10.27
C PRO A 25 -0.08 -6.43 -9.34
N PRO A 26 -0.21 -7.00 -8.13
CA PRO A 26 -1.26 -6.58 -7.20
C PRO A 26 -1.11 -5.10 -6.93
N THR A 27 -2.18 -4.30 -6.98
CA THR A 27 -2.04 -2.83 -6.75
C THR A 27 -1.69 -2.50 -5.31
N ASN A 28 -2.22 -3.25 -4.34
CA ASN A 28 -1.94 -3.13 -2.92
C ASN A 28 -1.89 -4.54 -2.31
N LEU A 29 -1.08 -4.72 -1.26
CA LEU A 29 -1.00 -5.92 -0.44
C LEU A 29 -1.60 -5.63 0.93
N VAL A 30 -2.85 -6.06 1.16
CA VAL A 30 -3.59 -5.82 2.41
C VAL A 30 -3.69 -4.32 2.76
N THR A 31 -2.68 -3.76 3.41
CA THR A 31 -2.56 -2.33 3.71
C THR A 31 -1.44 -1.63 2.93
N VAL A 32 -0.39 -2.31 2.47
CA VAL A 32 0.79 -1.67 1.87
C VAL A 32 0.65 -1.50 0.35
N PRO A 33 1.12 -0.38 -0.23
CA PRO A 33 1.01 -0.17 -1.68
C PRO A 33 2.16 -0.87 -2.40
N SER A 34 1.86 -1.41 -3.59
CA SER A 34 2.90 -1.83 -4.55
C SER A 34 3.14 -0.74 -5.60
N ALA A 35 4.13 -0.99 -6.48
CA ALA A 35 4.35 -0.22 -7.70
C ALA A 35 3.24 -0.38 -8.76
N GLY A 36 2.35 -1.37 -8.61
CA GLY A 36 1.26 -1.65 -9.53
C GLY A 36 0.12 -0.63 -9.45
N THR A 37 -0.46 -0.34 -10.61
CA THR A 37 -1.62 0.54 -10.82
C THR A 37 -2.76 -0.22 -11.50
N LEU A 38 -4.00 0.22 -11.31
CA LEU A 38 -5.13 -0.29 -12.08
C LEU A 38 -4.91 -0.02 -13.58
N VAL A 39 -5.22 -1.01 -14.42
CA VAL A 39 -5.22 -0.89 -15.88
C VAL A 39 -6.24 0.15 -16.31
N ARG A 40 -5.97 0.89 -17.40
CA ARG A 40 -6.87 1.91 -17.93
C ARG A 40 -8.30 1.38 -18.10
N GLY A 41 -9.28 2.14 -17.58
CA GLY A 41 -10.69 1.81 -17.65
C GLY A 41 -11.15 0.78 -16.60
N SER A 42 -10.25 0.25 -15.77
CA SER A 42 -10.60 -0.64 -14.67
C SER A 42 -11.04 0.15 -13.44
N PHE A 43 -11.98 -0.42 -12.70
CA PHE A 43 -12.44 0.10 -11.42
C PHE A 43 -12.24 -0.95 -10.33
N ALA A 44 -11.88 -0.51 -9.13
CA ALA A 44 -11.79 -1.36 -7.96
C ALA A 44 -12.61 -0.75 -6.82
N MET A 45 -13.45 -1.57 -6.21
CA MET A 45 -14.15 -1.25 -4.97
C MET A 45 -13.57 -2.09 -3.85
N GLN A 46 -13.19 -1.44 -2.74
CA GLN A 46 -12.73 -2.10 -1.54
C GLN A 46 -13.63 -1.68 -0.37
N MET A 47 -14.11 -2.67 0.38
CA MET A 47 -14.79 -2.45 1.65
C MET A 47 -13.94 -3.06 2.75
N ARG A 48 -13.63 -2.27 3.78
CA ARG A 48 -12.83 -2.70 4.92
C ARG A 48 -13.65 -2.58 6.19
N VAL A 49 -13.93 -3.73 6.80
CA VAL A 49 -14.47 -3.81 8.16
C VAL A 49 -13.31 -3.67 9.15
N GLN A 50 -13.53 -2.88 10.21
CA GLN A 50 -12.54 -2.51 11.21
C GLN A 50 -13.08 -2.80 12.62
N LYS A 51 -12.24 -2.59 13.64
CA LYS A 51 -12.65 -2.63 15.05
C LYS A 51 -13.85 -1.71 15.32
N ASN A 52 -14.61 -2.02 16.36
CA ASN A 52 -15.78 -1.25 16.80
C ASN A 52 -16.86 -1.07 15.72
N GLY A 53 -16.98 -2.02 14.79
CA GLY A 53 -18.00 -1.91 13.73
C GLY A 53 -17.68 -0.91 12.63
N GLY A 54 -16.45 -0.40 12.55
CA GLY A 54 -16.07 0.58 11.54
C GLY A 54 -16.10 -0.02 10.12
N LEU A 55 -16.55 0.76 9.15
CA LEU A 55 -16.56 0.38 7.74
C LEU A 55 -15.99 1.52 6.89
N ILE A 56 -14.98 1.22 6.09
CA ILE A 56 -14.47 2.10 5.03
C ILE A 56 -14.84 1.52 3.68
N THR A 57 -15.39 2.34 2.81
CA THR A 57 -15.57 2.01 1.40
C THR A 57 -14.66 2.89 0.56
N SER A 58 -13.87 2.27 -0.30
CA SER A 58 -12.93 2.91 -1.22
C SER A 58 -13.25 2.54 -2.65
N LEU A 59 -13.32 3.53 -3.52
CA LEU A 59 -13.49 3.37 -4.97
C LEU A 59 -12.26 3.93 -5.67
N ARG A 60 -11.70 3.15 -6.60
CA ARG A 60 -10.50 3.51 -7.38
C ARG A 60 -10.76 3.27 -8.85
N ALA A 61 -10.22 4.13 -9.70
CA ALA A 61 -10.31 4.07 -11.15
C ALA A 61 -8.91 4.20 -11.76
N GLY A 62 -8.56 3.29 -12.68
CA GLY A 62 -7.39 3.40 -13.54
C GLY A 62 -7.68 4.35 -14.70
N LEU A 63 -7.18 5.57 -14.62
CA LEU A 63 -7.40 6.60 -15.65
C LEU A 63 -6.48 6.38 -16.86
N THR A 64 -5.25 5.94 -16.59
CA THR A 64 -4.31 5.42 -17.58
C THR A 64 -3.66 4.17 -17.01
N ASP A 65 -2.88 3.44 -17.81
CA ASP A 65 -2.15 2.27 -17.29
C ASP A 65 -1.14 2.65 -16.20
N ARG A 66 -0.79 3.93 -16.06
CA ARG A 66 0.17 4.44 -15.06
C ARG A 66 -0.45 5.32 -14.00
N PHE A 67 -1.68 5.82 -14.20
CA PHE A 67 -2.30 6.79 -13.32
C PHE A 67 -3.62 6.26 -12.78
N GLN A 68 -3.72 6.23 -11.46
CA GLN A 68 -4.90 5.81 -10.73
C GLN A 68 -5.35 6.91 -9.78
N PHE A 69 -6.66 7.11 -9.73
CA PHE A 69 -7.33 7.99 -8.79
C PHE A 69 -8.34 7.19 -7.96
N GLY A 70 -8.62 7.63 -6.74
CA GLY A 70 -9.66 7.03 -5.92
C GLY A 70 -10.10 7.91 -4.76
N LEU A 71 -11.24 7.56 -4.22
CA LEU A 71 -11.89 8.22 -3.09
C LEU A 71 -12.30 7.16 -2.07
N SER A 72 -12.23 7.53 -0.79
CA SER A 72 -12.61 6.69 0.33
C SER A 72 -13.50 7.46 1.28
N TYR A 73 -14.52 6.81 1.81
CA TYR A 73 -15.33 7.36 2.89
C TYR A 73 -15.87 6.24 3.79
N GLY A 74 -16.12 6.57 5.04
CA GLY A 74 -16.46 5.57 6.02
C GLY A 74 -16.92 6.13 7.36
N SER A 75 -17.08 5.20 8.29
CA SER A 75 -17.47 5.45 9.67
C SER A 75 -16.65 4.57 10.60
N ALA A 76 -16.34 5.09 11.78
CA ALA A 76 -15.63 4.38 12.84
C ALA A 76 -16.53 3.34 13.55
N ASN A 77 -17.85 3.55 13.52
CA ASN A 77 -18.85 2.69 14.12
C ASN A 77 -20.11 2.69 13.25
N LEU A 78 -20.12 1.87 12.20
CA LEU A 78 -21.28 1.73 11.30
C LEU A 78 -22.11 0.49 11.62
N ILE A 79 -21.45 -0.58 12.06
CA ILE A 79 -22.04 -1.89 12.32
C ILE A 79 -21.96 -2.17 13.82
N GLY A 80 -23.02 -1.88 14.57
CA GLY A 80 -23.05 -2.05 16.02
C GLY A 80 -24.35 -1.56 16.63
N ASP A 81 -24.41 -1.59 17.95
CA ASP A 81 -25.50 -1.09 18.79
C ASP A 81 -25.24 0.30 19.39
N ASP A 82 -23.98 0.75 19.33
CA ASP A 82 -23.56 2.09 19.72
C ASP A 82 -23.91 3.18 18.68
N SER A 83 -23.68 4.45 19.02
CA SER A 83 -23.96 5.58 18.14
C SER A 83 -23.06 5.63 16.90
N LEU A 84 -23.66 6.00 15.76
CA LEU A 84 -23.00 6.11 14.47
C LEU A 84 -22.02 7.30 14.43
N ILE A 85 -20.75 7.04 14.12
CA ILE A 85 -19.69 8.05 14.04
C ILE A 85 -19.07 8.09 12.64
N TRP A 86 -19.51 9.04 11.82
CA TRP A 86 -18.97 9.27 10.49
C TRP A 86 -17.58 9.90 10.51
N TYR A 87 -16.78 9.61 9.49
CA TYR A 87 -15.55 10.37 9.24
C TYR A 87 -15.88 11.80 8.80
N PRO A 88 -15.01 12.78 9.14
CA PRO A 88 -15.30 14.20 8.93
C PRO A 88 -15.35 14.60 7.45
N LYS A 89 -14.64 13.87 6.59
CA LYS A 89 -14.54 14.15 5.15
C LYS A 89 -14.22 12.88 4.36
N PRO A 90 -14.54 12.84 3.06
CA PRO A 90 -13.95 11.88 2.13
C PRO A 90 -12.44 12.08 2.01
N GLU A 91 -11.73 10.97 1.89
CA GLU A 91 -10.28 10.93 1.71
C GLU A 91 -9.93 10.53 0.27
N ALA A 92 -8.79 10.99 -0.23
CA ALA A 92 -8.38 10.79 -1.61
C ALA A 92 -7.16 9.87 -1.69
N SER A 93 -7.11 9.09 -2.77
CA SER A 93 -5.96 8.27 -3.13
C SER A 93 -5.54 8.57 -4.57
N ILE A 94 -4.26 8.87 -4.76
CA ILE A 94 -3.65 9.08 -6.08
C ILE A 94 -2.43 8.17 -6.16
N LYS A 95 -2.23 7.50 -7.30
CA LYS A 95 -1.04 6.71 -7.55
C LYS A 95 -0.56 6.92 -8.98
N TYR A 96 0.75 7.12 -9.13
CA TYR A 96 1.42 7.22 -10.41
C TYR A 96 2.59 6.24 -10.49
N ARG A 97 2.57 5.36 -11.48
CA ARG A 97 3.64 4.42 -11.80
C ARG A 97 4.74 5.13 -12.58
N LEU A 98 5.90 5.26 -11.96
CA LEU A 98 7.07 5.95 -12.51
C LEU A 98 7.82 5.05 -13.49
N ILE A 99 8.09 3.82 -13.07
CA ILE A 99 8.91 2.86 -13.80
C ILE A 99 8.19 1.52 -13.81
N ASP A 100 8.12 0.93 -15.01
CA ASP A 100 7.56 -0.40 -15.20
C ASP A 100 8.59 -1.43 -14.76
N GLU A 101 8.11 -2.48 -14.10
CA GLU A 101 8.96 -3.60 -13.76
C GLU A 101 9.45 -4.30 -15.03
N THR A 102 10.74 -4.58 -15.10
CA THR A 102 11.37 -5.36 -16.15
C THR A 102 12.18 -6.48 -15.53
N GLU A 103 12.74 -7.38 -16.35
CA GLU A 103 13.64 -8.44 -15.86
C GLU A 103 14.84 -7.87 -15.08
N SER A 104 15.39 -6.74 -15.50
CA SER A 104 16.58 -6.14 -14.88
C SER A 104 16.28 -5.07 -13.84
N PHE A 105 15.08 -4.49 -13.82
CA PHE A 105 14.77 -3.34 -12.98
C PHE A 105 13.43 -3.49 -12.23
N PRO A 106 13.35 -3.15 -10.93
CA PRO A 106 12.10 -3.22 -10.19
C PRO A 106 11.12 -2.12 -10.63
N GLY A 107 9.83 -2.39 -10.57
CA GLY A 107 8.80 -1.37 -10.77
C GLY A 107 8.82 -0.34 -9.65
N MET A 108 8.49 0.91 -9.95
CA MET A 108 8.44 2.00 -8.97
C MET A 108 7.19 2.84 -9.15
N SER A 109 6.57 3.25 -8.04
CA SER A 109 5.45 4.19 -8.03
C SER A 109 5.56 5.18 -6.89
N ILE A 110 4.89 6.32 -7.06
CA ILE A 110 4.61 7.27 -6.00
C ILE A 110 3.11 7.43 -5.85
N GLY A 111 2.66 7.81 -4.66
CA GLY A 111 1.26 8.09 -4.45
C GLY A 111 1.00 8.91 -3.21
N ILE A 112 -0.27 9.26 -3.08
CA ILE A 112 -0.85 9.92 -1.92
C ILE A 112 -2.03 9.04 -1.49
N ASP A 113 -2.12 8.71 -0.21
CA ASP A 113 -3.31 8.12 0.39
C ASP A 113 -3.59 8.81 1.72
N THR A 114 -4.67 9.59 1.77
CA THR A 114 -5.05 10.36 2.96
C THR A 114 -6.01 9.59 3.88
N GLN A 115 -6.35 8.34 3.55
CA GLN A 115 -7.24 7.54 4.39
C GLN A 115 -6.48 6.87 5.54
N GLY A 116 -6.79 7.29 6.78
CA GLY A 116 -6.40 6.58 7.99
C GLY A 116 -7.39 5.46 8.37
N HIS A 117 -7.13 4.77 9.48
CA HIS A 117 -7.93 3.64 9.96
C HIS A 117 -8.32 3.80 11.44
N GLY A 118 -9.44 3.20 11.83
CA GLY A 118 -10.01 3.31 13.18
C GLY A 118 -10.83 4.58 13.40
N GLN A 119 -10.93 5.05 14.65
CA GLN A 119 -11.68 6.25 15.01
C GLN A 119 -10.90 7.51 14.69
N PHE A 120 -11.59 8.55 14.20
CA PHE A 120 -11.03 9.88 14.04
C PHE A 120 -11.29 10.70 15.32
N HIS A 121 -10.23 11.23 15.93
CA HIS A 121 -10.29 12.01 17.17
C HIS A 121 -10.34 13.51 16.86
N SER A 122 -11.54 14.02 16.54
CA SER A 122 -11.76 15.44 16.27
C SER A 122 -11.86 16.31 17.52
N ALA A 123 -12.12 15.70 18.68
CA ALA A 123 -12.27 16.40 19.96
C ALA A 123 -10.93 16.61 20.69
N ASP A 124 -9.88 15.89 20.25
CA ASP A 124 -8.53 16.05 20.78
C ASP A 124 -7.74 17.05 19.90
N SER A 125 -6.77 17.71 20.52
CA SER A 125 -5.78 18.57 19.86
C SER A 125 -5.05 17.86 18.69
N LEU A 126 -4.99 16.53 18.72
CA LEU A 126 -4.24 15.70 17.78
C LEU A 126 -4.92 15.54 16.39
N MET A 127 -6.24 15.71 16.26
CA MET A 127 -6.98 15.71 14.97
C MET A 127 -6.57 14.59 13.99
N ARG A 128 -6.58 13.33 14.45
CA ARG A 128 -6.04 12.18 13.71
C ARG A 128 -6.87 10.91 13.88
N TYR A 129 -6.68 9.96 12.96
CA TYR A 129 -7.15 8.58 13.06
C TYR A 129 -6.31 7.78 14.08
N ASP A 130 -6.87 6.71 14.64
CA ASP A 130 -6.14 5.77 15.50
C ASP A 130 -4.88 5.21 14.83
N ILE A 131 -5.01 4.90 13.53
CA ILE A 131 -3.92 4.52 12.64
C ILE A 131 -3.86 5.60 11.58
N LYS A 132 -2.79 6.38 11.60
CA LYS A 132 -2.56 7.48 10.66
C LYS A 132 -2.61 6.99 9.21
N ALA A 133 -3.08 7.86 8.33
CA ALA A 133 -2.97 7.68 6.89
C ALA A 133 -1.49 7.54 6.47
N MET A 134 -1.23 6.98 5.29
CA MET A 134 0.14 6.97 4.76
C MET A 134 0.62 8.36 4.35
N GLY A 135 -0.28 9.22 3.89
CA GLY A 135 0.08 10.47 3.25
C GLY A 135 0.80 10.21 1.93
N MET A 136 1.94 10.87 1.72
CA MET A 136 2.77 10.64 0.54
C MET A 136 3.59 9.37 0.71
N TYR A 137 3.67 8.54 -0.33
CA TYR A 137 4.49 7.33 -0.30
C TYR A 137 5.22 7.10 -1.62
N ILE A 138 6.29 6.32 -1.52
CA ILE A 138 6.98 5.70 -2.64
C ILE A 138 7.00 4.19 -2.43
N SER A 139 6.77 3.42 -3.49
CA SER A 139 6.77 1.96 -3.46
C SER A 139 7.57 1.40 -4.62
N THR A 140 8.41 0.43 -4.31
CA THR A 140 9.21 -0.36 -5.25
C THR A 140 8.74 -1.80 -5.18
N SER A 141 8.64 -2.48 -6.31
CA SER A 141 8.12 -3.85 -6.38
C SER A 141 8.83 -4.67 -7.43
N LYS A 142 9.06 -5.94 -7.13
CA LYS A 142 9.67 -6.90 -8.04
C LYS A 142 9.03 -8.26 -7.85
N ASN A 143 8.70 -8.91 -8.95
CA ASN A 143 8.06 -10.21 -9.02
C ASN A 143 8.98 -11.20 -9.75
N TRP A 144 8.98 -12.43 -9.27
CA TRP A 144 9.77 -13.54 -9.82
C TRP A 144 8.88 -14.75 -10.05
N VAL A 145 9.02 -15.40 -11.20
CA VAL A 145 8.37 -16.68 -11.45
C VAL A 145 9.24 -17.79 -10.86
N THR A 146 8.78 -18.46 -9.82
CA THR A 146 9.47 -19.62 -9.24
C THR A 146 8.80 -20.93 -9.65
N PRO A 147 9.47 -22.10 -9.56
CA PRO A 147 8.84 -23.39 -9.83
C PRO A 147 7.62 -23.70 -8.95
N LEU A 148 7.48 -23.00 -7.82
CA LEU A 148 6.38 -23.16 -6.87
C LEU A 148 5.33 -22.05 -6.96
N GLY A 149 5.37 -21.21 -8.01
CA GLY A 149 4.47 -20.07 -8.18
C GLY A 149 5.19 -18.73 -8.22
N ASN A 150 4.43 -17.64 -8.30
CA ASN A 150 4.98 -16.29 -8.36
C ASN A 150 5.29 -15.75 -6.97
N LEU A 151 6.48 -15.18 -6.79
CA LEU A 151 6.88 -14.50 -5.58
C LEU A 151 7.06 -13.01 -5.88
N GLY A 152 6.34 -12.14 -5.18
CA GLY A 152 6.49 -10.69 -5.22
C GLY A 152 7.08 -10.15 -3.93
N LEU A 153 8.02 -9.20 -4.06
CA LEU A 153 8.56 -8.40 -2.96
C LEU A 153 8.24 -6.93 -3.21
N HIS A 154 7.73 -6.29 -2.17
CA HIS A 154 7.28 -4.91 -2.18
C HIS A 154 7.91 -4.16 -1.01
N LEU A 155 8.52 -3.02 -1.28
CA LEU A 155 9.21 -2.21 -0.28
C LEU A 155 8.86 -0.75 -0.50
N GLY A 156 8.84 0.04 0.56
CA GLY A 156 8.68 1.47 0.40
C GLY A 156 8.69 2.25 1.69
N SER A 157 8.45 3.55 1.54
CA SER A 157 8.37 4.49 2.64
C SER A 157 7.21 5.46 2.45
N ASN A 158 6.72 6.01 3.55
CA ASN A 158 5.65 6.99 3.55
C ASN A 158 5.89 8.09 4.59
N TYR A 159 5.26 9.24 4.35
CA TYR A 159 5.27 10.41 5.20
C TYR A 159 3.86 11.00 5.29
N ASN A 160 3.32 11.05 6.50
CA ASN A 160 2.02 11.64 6.75
C ASN A 160 2.15 13.15 6.92
N PHE A 161 1.52 13.90 6.00
CA PHE A 161 1.48 15.36 6.01
C PHE A 161 0.12 15.92 6.46
N ALA A 162 -0.89 15.06 6.67
CA ALA A 162 -2.26 15.46 6.98
C ALA A 162 -2.56 15.48 8.48
N GLU A 163 -1.87 14.63 9.26
CA GLU A 163 -2.11 14.38 10.68
C GLU A 163 -0.85 14.73 11.50
N ILE A 164 -0.51 16.01 11.55
CA ILE A 164 0.78 16.53 12.08
C ILE A 164 0.69 17.18 13.46
N ASN A 165 -0.51 17.26 14.06
CA ASN A 165 -0.73 18.02 15.30
C ASN A 165 -0.08 17.38 16.54
N ASP A 166 0.29 16.12 16.47
CA ASP A 166 1.06 15.41 17.50
C ASP A 166 2.57 15.70 17.44
N GLY A 167 3.03 16.46 16.44
CA GLY A 167 4.44 16.77 16.24
C GLY A 167 5.27 15.66 15.60
N ASP A 168 4.65 14.55 15.19
CA ASP A 168 5.32 13.46 14.48
C ASP A 168 5.71 13.91 13.06
N LYS A 169 7.00 13.72 12.74
CA LYS A 169 7.59 14.02 11.44
C LYS A 169 8.37 12.84 10.89
N ASP A 170 8.20 11.66 11.49
CA ASP A 170 8.95 10.47 11.13
C ASP A 170 8.56 9.96 9.74
N ILE A 171 9.56 9.45 9.02
CA ILE A 171 9.33 8.65 7.83
C ILE A 171 9.06 7.21 8.28
N ASN A 172 7.96 6.64 7.79
CA ASN A 172 7.60 5.25 8.01
C ASN A 172 8.08 4.38 6.86
N TYR A 173 8.36 3.11 7.16
CA TYR A 173 8.75 2.12 6.18
C TYR A 173 7.75 0.97 6.17
N PHE A 174 7.61 0.35 5.01
CA PHE A 174 6.78 -0.84 4.85
C PHE A 174 7.45 -1.88 3.97
N PHE A 175 7.08 -3.14 4.22
CA PHE A 175 7.43 -4.26 3.37
C PHE A 175 6.19 -5.12 3.11
N GLY A 176 6.18 -5.79 1.97
CA GLY A 176 5.17 -6.74 1.58
C GLY A 176 5.78 -7.89 0.80
N LEU A 177 5.24 -9.09 1.01
CA LEU A 177 5.55 -10.30 0.28
C LEU A 177 4.25 -10.92 -0.19
N ASP A 178 4.17 -11.28 -1.47
CA ASP A 178 3.11 -12.12 -1.98
C ASP A 178 3.68 -13.38 -2.62
N TRP A 179 3.00 -14.49 -2.40
CA TRP A 179 3.30 -15.74 -3.06
C TRP A 179 2.01 -16.33 -3.62
N ASN A 180 1.94 -16.37 -4.94
CA ASN A 180 0.82 -16.90 -5.70
C ASN A 180 1.18 -18.26 -6.31
N SER A 181 0.60 -19.32 -5.76
CA SER A 181 0.72 -20.70 -6.23
C SER A 181 -0.69 -21.27 -6.44
N THR A 182 -0.95 -22.53 -6.05
CA THR A 182 -2.32 -23.02 -5.85
C THR A 182 -3.05 -22.26 -4.72
N LEU A 183 -2.29 -21.70 -3.77
CA LEU A 183 -2.76 -20.82 -2.71
C LEU A 183 -2.10 -19.45 -2.82
N ASN A 184 -2.81 -18.40 -2.41
CA ASN A 184 -2.32 -17.04 -2.36
C ASN A 184 -1.98 -16.65 -0.92
N PHE A 185 -0.72 -16.35 -0.66
CA PHE A 185 -0.25 -15.82 0.61
C PHE A 185 0.17 -14.37 0.45
N LEU A 186 -0.33 -13.48 1.31
CA LEU A 186 0.04 -12.07 1.36
C LEU A 186 0.49 -11.73 2.78
N LEU A 187 1.70 -11.21 2.91
CA LEU A 187 2.25 -10.70 4.16
C LEU A 187 2.60 -9.22 3.96
N SER A 188 2.21 -8.38 4.91
CA SER A 188 2.54 -6.96 4.90
C SER A 188 2.87 -6.47 6.30
N TRP A 189 3.86 -5.59 6.38
CA TRP A 189 4.21 -4.88 7.60
C TRP A 189 4.46 -3.42 7.29
N SER A 190 4.02 -2.55 8.18
CA SER A 190 4.27 -1.12 8.13
C SER A 190 4.52 -0.62 9.53
N LYS A 191 5.56 0.21 9.71
CA LYS A 191 5.68 1.02 10.93
C LYS A 191 4.50 1.99 10.95
N CYS A 192 3.63 1.87 11.94
CA CYS A 192 2.57 2.84 12.20
C CYS A 192 3.11 3.89 13.16
N GLY A 193 3.21 5.15 12.72
CA GLY A 193 3.51 6.27 13.61
C GLY A 193 2.35 6.45 14.59
N THR A 194 2.65 6.39 15.89
CA THR A 194 1.70 6.63 16.99
C THR A 194 1.61 8.09 17.38
#